data_AF-Q6HH76-F1
#
_entry.id   AF-Q6HH76-F1
#
_cell.length_a   1.000
_cell.length_b   1.000
_cell.length_c   1.000
_cell.angle_alpha   90.00
_cell.angle_beta   90.00
_cell.angle_gamma   90.00
#
_symmetry.space_group_name_H-M   'P 1'
#
loop_
_entity.id
_entity.type
_entity.pdbx_description
1 polymer ?
#
loop_
_entity_poly.entity_id
_entity_poly.type
_entity_poly.pdbx_seq_one_letter_code
_entity_poly.pdbx_strand_id
1 'polypeptide(L)'
;MKIIIIEVENIDLKTIIKNIGNKNIKAKVEEPLSFHVKTLFNLLSKVEDKLVDRFSIQIGWSVYSLYKYEDYYQIITQDYTKNPLKDTTEDLTIALWVQLEQSHCLRRLNIEGQLIKFNDKIVIAKNVLQQEEYYLQRSSGCDEDDSGWYIGPINEEVSGELEFIYAYELLKMKPAIIQVLALPYNYLVVFEKDEIKAVLNECDVDIWSELEKK
;
A
#
# COMPACT_ATOMS: atom_id res chain seq x y z
N MET A 1 -9.07 11.57 -6.37
CA MET A 1 -9.97 10.43 -6.02
C MET A 1 -10.30 10.48 -4.52
N LYS A 2 -11.56 10.80 -4.14
CA LYS A 2 -11.94 10.96 -2.74
C LYS A 2 -11.86 9.63 -1.99
N ILE A 3 -11.20 9.67 -0.84
CA ILE A 3 -11.02 8.60 0.12
C ILE A 3 -12.35 7.85 0.35
N ILE A 4 -12.40 6.57 -0.03
CA ILE A 4 -13.54 5.66 0.27
C ILE A 4 -13.80 5.59 1.79
N ILE A 5 -12.84 5.99 2.62
CA ILE A 5 -12.87 5.92 4.08
C ILE A 5 -13.60 7.14 4.72
N ILE A 6 -13.90 8.24 4.01
CA ILE A 6 -14.40 9.48 4.68
C ILE A 6 -15.79 9.96 4.23
N GLU A 7 -16.33 9.51 3.09
CA GLU A 7 -17.68 9.96 2.65
C GLU A 7 -18.54 8.86 2.01
N VAL A 8 -18.84 7.75 2.70
CA VAL A 8 -20.03 6.92 2.38
C VAL A 8 -20.57 6.23 3.64
N GLU A 9 -21.88 6.30 3.81
CA GLU A 9 -22.74 5.64 4.81
C GLU A 9 -22.40 4.14 5.03
N ASN A 10 -22.39 3.70 6.30
CA ASN A 10 -22.34 2.29 6.77
C ASN A 10 -21.85 1.24 5.74
N ILE A 11 -20.53 1.15 5.54
CA ILE A 11 -19.95 0.05 4.76
C ILE A 11 -19.95 -1.21 5.64
N ASP A 12 -20.69 -2.24 5.24
CA ASP A 12 -20.78 -3.49 5.98
C ASP A 12 -19.49 -4.32 5.85
N LEU A 13 -18.96 -4.73 7.00
CA LEU A 13 -17.87 -5.70 7.06
C LEU A 13 -18.39 -7.10 6.71
N LYS A 14 -17.92 -7.67 5.60
CA LYS A 14 -18.26 -9.03 5.17
C LYS A 14 -17.23 -10.04 5.68
N THR A 15 -17.74 -11.20 6.09
CA THR A 15 -16.93 -12.40 6.31
C THR A 15 -17.04 -13.31 5.10
N ILE A 16 -15.91 -13.72 4.53
CA ILE A 16 -15.84 -14.62 3.38
C ILE A 16 -15.04 -15.85 3.79
N ILE A 17 -15.56 -17.04 3.45
CA ILE A 17 -14.92 -18.32 3.75
C ILE A 17 -14.69 -19.07 2.45
N LYS A 18 -13.50 -19.66 2.27
CA LYS A 18 -13.18 -20.59 1.18
C LYS A 18 -12.54 -21.85 1.75
N ASN A 19 -12.98 -23.01 1.28
CA ASN A 19 -12.30 -24.27 1.56
C ASN A 19 -11.07 -24.41 0.64
N ILE A 20 -9.89 -24.62 1.21
CA ILE A 20 -8.62 -24.82 0.52
C ILE A 20 -7.91 -26.01 1.15
N GLY A 21 -7.66 -27.08 0.39
CA GLY A 21 -7.03 -28.30 0.90
C GLY A 21 -7.68 -28.86 2.18
N ASN A 22 -9.01 -28.97 2.21
CA ASN A 22 -9.83 -29.38 3.36
C ASN A 22 -9.75 -28.44 4.59
N LYS A 23 -9.27 -27.22 4.44
CA LYS A 23 -9.21 -26.21 5.50
C LYS A 23 -10.15 -25.07 5.15
N ASN A 24 -11.05 -24.71 6.07
CA ASN A 24 -11.89 -23.51 5.91
C ASN A 24 -11.03 -22.29 6.25
N ILE A 25 -10.77 -21.42 5.27
CA ILE A 25 -10.02 -20.19 5.47
C ILE A 25 -10.99 -19.02 5.41
N LYS A 26 -10.96 -18.18 6.45
CA LYS A 26 -11.87 -17.07 6.70
C LYS A 26 -11.13 -15.74 6.61
N ALA A 27 -11.75 -14.78 5.95
CA ALA A 27 -11.28 -13.40 5.85
C ALA A 27 -12.42 -12.43 6.18
N LYS A 28 -12.11 -11.32 6.83
CA LYS A 28 -13.05 -10.20 7.04
C LYS A 28 -12.58 -9.00 6.25
N VAL A 29 -13.50 -8.32 5.58
CA VAL A 29 -13.21 -7.18 4.71
C VAL A 29 -14.48 -6.37 4.48
N GLU A 30 -14.34 -5.06 4.26
CA GLU A 30 -15.43 -4.25 3.73
C GLU A 30 -15.88 -4.73 2.34
N GLU A 31 -17.18 -4.65 2.11
CA GLU A 31 -17.88 -5.14 0.92
C GLU A 31 -17.18 -4.84 -0.43
N PRO A 32 -16.74 -3.59 -0.70
CA PRO A 32 -16.19 -3.22 -2.00
C PRO A 32 -14.87 -3.95 -2.33
N LEU A 33 -14.16 -4.46 -1.32
CA LEU A 33 -12.89 -5.16 -1.47
C LEU A 33 -13.04 -6.69 -1.45
N SER A 34 -14.27 -7.22 -1.41
CA SER A 34 -14.54 -8.66 -1.41
C SER A 34 -13.90 -9.44 -2.57
N PHE A 35 -13.74 -8.81 -3.74
CA PHE A 35 -13.02 -9.42 -4.87
C PHE A 35 -11.52 -9.61 -4.61
N HIS A 36 -10.89 -8.70 -3.86
CA HIS A 36 -9.47 -8.79 -3.51
C HIS A 36 -9.20 -9.96 -2.56
N VAL A 37 -10.13 -10.27 -1.66
CA VAL A 37 -10.08 -11.49 -0.84
C VAL A 37 -10.08 -12.76 -1.70
N LYS A 38 -10.86 -12.80 -2.81
CA LYS A 38 -10.84 -13.95 -3.72
C LYS A 38 -9.48 -14.14 -4.38
N THR A 39 -8.80 -13.05 -4.71
CA THR A 39 -7.42 -13.10 -5.24
C THR A 39 -6.44 -13.65 -4.21
N LEU A 40 -6.53 -13.18 -2.96
CA LEU A 40 -5.73 -13.73 -1.84
C LEU A 40 -5.97 -15.23 -1.65
N PHE A 41 -7.23 -15.67 -1.66
CA PHE A 41 -7.54 -17.09 -1.58
C PHE A 41 -6.98 -17.89 -2.76
N ASN A 42 -6.98 -17.34 -3.97
CA ASN A 42 -6.39 -18.01 -5.13
C ASN A 42 -4.88 -18.16 -4.99
N LEU A 43 -4.19 -17.21 -4.36
CA LEU A 43 -2.77 -17.33 -4.03
C LEU A 43 -2.53 -18.43 -2.99
N LEU A 44 -3.31 -18.44 -1.90
CA LEU A 44 -3.20 -19.48 -0.87
C LEU A 44 -3.51 -20.89 -1.41
N SER A 45 -4.42 -21.00 -2.39
CA SER A 45 -4.76 -22.29 -3.03
C SER A 45 -3.56 -22.89 -3.79
N LYS A 46 -2.58 -22.08 -4.21
CA LYS A 46 -1.36 -22.57 -4.89
C LYS A 46 -0.35 -23.24 -3.94
N VAL A 47 -0.55 -23.11 -2.63
CA VAL A 47 0.35 -23.60 -1.58
C VAL A 47 -0.44 -24.33 -0.48
N GLU A 48 -1.55 -24.99 -0.86
CA GLU A 48 -2.53 -25.57 0.07
C GLU A 48 -1.94 -26.61 1.05
N ASP A 49 -0.88 -27.30 0.62
CA ASP A 49 -0.10 -28.27 1.37
C ASP A 49 0.71 -27.63 2.51
N LYS A 50 1.07 -26.35 2.37
CA LYS A 50 1.86 -25.58 3.34
C LYS A 50 1.01 -24.82 4.35
N LEU A 51 -0.31 -24.77 4.16
CA LEU A 51 -1.20 -23.98 5.02
C LEU A 51 -1.35 -24.66 6.39
N VAL A 52 -0.67 -24.09 7.38
CA VAL A 52 -0.67 -24.51 8.79
C VAL A 52 -0.87 -23.30 9.70
N ASP A 53 -1.02 -23.53 11.01
CA ASP A 53 -1.10 -22.44 11.97
C ASP A 53 0.16 -21.57 11.87
N ARG A 54 -0.01 -20.25 11.87
CA ARG A 54 1.01 -19.21 11.70
C ARG A 54 1.70 -19.17 10.34
N PHE A 55 1.24 -19.95 9.35
CA PHE A 55 1.67 -19.76 7.96
C PHE A 55 1.50 -18.30 7.57
N SER A 56 2.55 -17.69 7.01
CA SER A 56 2.57 -16.27 6.67
C SER A 56 3.12 -16.05 5.27
N ILE A 57 2.55 -15.09 4.54
CA ILE A 57 2.98 -14.72 3.20
C ILE A 57 3.02 -13.19 3.08
N GLN A 58 4.14 -12.66 2.56
CA GLN A 58 4.26 -11.26 2.17
C GLN A 58 3.59 -11.08 0.80
N ILE A 59 2.63 -10.16 0.71
CA ILE A 59 2.02 -9.75 -0.55
C ILE A 59 2.04 -8.23 -0.59
N GLY A 60 2.89 -7.68 -1.45
CA GLY A 60 3.07 -6.24 -1.59
C GLY A 60 3.40 -5.60 -0.24
N TRP A 61 2.54 -4.67 0.18
CA TRP A 61 2.65 -3.89 1.41
C TRP A 61 2.57 -4.70 2.72
N SER A 62 1.80 -5.79 2.74
CA SER A 62 1.33 -6.43 3.98
C SER A 62 1.78 -7.88 4.12
N VAL A 63 1.90 -8.34 5.36
CA VAL A 63 2.02 -9.77 5.70
C VAL A 63 0.65 -10.30 6.06
N TYR A 64 0.23 -11.37 5.40
CA TYR A 64 -0.99 -12.11 5.76
C TYR A 64 -0.63 -13.40 6.46
N SER A 65 -1.17 -13.60 7.66
CA SER A 65 -0.91 -14.79 8.49
C SER A 65 -2.18 -15.60 8.74
N LEU A 66 -2.07 -16.92 8.81
CA LEU A 66 -3.16 -17.82 9.18
C LEU A 66 -3.11 -18.14 10.67
N TYR A 67 -4.21 -17.92 11.38
CA TYR A 67 -4.36 -18.32 12.77
C TYR A 67 -5.42 -19.42 12.86
N LYS A 68 -5.04 -20.56 13.44
CA LYS A 68 -5.91 -21.72 13.56
C LYS A 68 -6.87 -21.55 14.74
N TYR A 69 -8.16 -21.70 14.46
CA TYR A 69 -9.23 -21.93 15.41
C TYR A 69 -9.71 -23.39 15.30
N GLU A 70 -10.67 -23.82 16.11
CA GLU A 70 -11.14 -25.22 16.14
C GLU A 70 -11.52 -25.75 14.74
N ASP A 71 -12.34 -25.01 13.99
CA ASP A 71 -12.91 -25.48 12.71
C ASP A 71 -12.45 -24.70 11.47
N TYR A 72 -11.60 -23.68 11.63
CA TYR A 72 -11.18 -22.80 10.54
C TYR A 72 -9.84 -22.11 10.81
N TYR A 73 -9.29 -21.50 9.76
CA TYR A 73 -8.16 -20.58 9.85
C TYR A 73 -8.65 -19.16 9.57
N GLN A 74 -8.31 -18.21 10.43
CA GLN A 74 -8.55 -16.79 10.21
C GLN A 74 -7.33 -16.17 9.55
N ILE A 75 -7.53 -15.41 8.48
CA ILE A 75 -6.49 -14.53 7.95
C ILE A 75 -6.41 -13.28 8.83
N ILE A 76 -5.21 -12.96 9.27
CA ILE A 76 -4.90 -11.72 10.00
C ILE A 76 -3.79 -10.95 9.28
N THR A 77 -3.74 -9.64 9.50
CA THR A 77 -2.70 -8.73 9.00
C THR A 77 -2.35 -7.70 10.09
N GLN A 78 -1.42 -6.79 9.82
CA GLN A 78 -1.12 -5.64 10.68
C GLN A 78 -2.31 -4.67 10.79
N ASP A 79 -2.52 -4.11 11.98
CA ASP A 79 -3.57 -3.11 12.25
C ASP A 79 -3.06 -1.68 11.98
N TYR A 80 -3.29 -1.20 10.75
CA TYR A 80 -2.88 0.13 10.32
C TYR A 80 -3.68 1.28 10.97
N THR A 81 -4.77 0.99 11.69
CA THR A 81 -5.51 2.02 12.45
C THR A 81 -4.82 2.35 13.78
N LYS A 82 -4.06 1.39 14.34
CA LYS A 82 -3.33 1.51 15.61
C LYS A 82 -1.82 1.61 15.36
N ASN A 83 -1.03 0.71 15.96
CA ASN A 83 0.39 0.57 15.74
C ASN A 83 0.68 -0.74 14.97
N PRO A 84 0.84 -0.71 13.64
CA PRO A 84 1.02 -1.91 12.83
C PRO A 84 2.35 -2.65 13.09
N LEU A 85 3.28 -2.07 13.86
CA LEU A 85 4.49 -2.77 14.31
C LEU A 85 4.23 -3.74 15.48
N LYS A 86 3.07 -3.65 16.12
CA LYS A 86 2.71 -4.43 17.32
C LYS A 86 1.32 -5.07 17.23
N ASP A 87 0.39 -4.35 16.62
CA ASP A 87 -1.02 -4.70 16.59
C ASP A 87 -1.37 -5.43 15.28
N THR A 88 -2.22 -6.43 15.39
CA THR A 88 -2.79 -7.18 14.28
C THR A 88 -4.31 -7.11 14.29
N THR A 89 -4.92 -7.30 13.13
CA THR A 89 -6.38 -7.31 12.97
C THR A 89 -6.83 -8.44 12.03
N GLU A 90 -8.08 -8.87 12.21
CA GLU A 90 -8.77 -9.77 11.28
C GLU A 90 -9.40 -9.03 10.08
N ASP A 91 -9.51 -7.69 10.19
CA ASP A 91 -10.05 -6.83 9.14
C ASP A 91 -8.97 -6.49 8.10
N LEU A 92 -9.12 -7.05 6.90
CA LEU A 92 -8.14 -6.93 5.83
C LEU A 92 -8.33 -5.65 4.99
N THR A 93 -9.30 -4.80 5.31
CA THR A 93 -9.75 -3.68 4.48
C THR A 93 -8.61 -2.74 4.08
N ILE A 94 -7.87 -2.19 5.05
CA ILE A 94 -6.79 -1.23 4.73
C ILE A 94 -5.67 -1.91 3.94
N ALA A 95 -5.28 -3.14 4.33
CA ALA A 95 -4.24 -3.89 3.64
C ALA A 95 -4.59 -4.13 2.15
N LEU A 96 -5.82 -4.54 1.88
CA LEU A 96 -6.29 -4.80 0.51
C LEU A 96 -6.57 -3.51 -0.27
N TRP A 97 -6.98 -2.42 0.40
CA TRP A 97 -7.10 -1.12 -0.22
C TRP A 97 -5.74 -0.59 -0.69
N VAL A 98 -4.71 -0.65 0.14
CA VAL A 98 -3.34 -0.27 -0.26
C VAL A 98 -2.90 -1.04 -1.51
N GLN A 99 -3.11 -2.36 -1.51
CA GLN A 99 -2.79 -3.20 -2.66
C GLN A 99 -3.58 -2.77 -3.90
N LEU A 100 -4.87 -2.44 -3.77
CA LEU A 100 -5.71 -1.96 -4.87
C LEU A 100 -5.16 -0.65 -5.44
N GLU A 101 -4.88 0.35 -4.61
CA GLU A 101 -4.38 1.66 -5.02
C GLU A 101 -3.05 1.55 -5.78
N GLN A 102 -2.11 0.81 -5.21
CA GLN A 102 -0.80 0.56 -5.83
C GLN A 102 -0.95 -0.18 -7.16
N SER A 103 -1.75 -1.25 -7.19
CA SER A 103 -1.98 -2.04 -8.42
C SER A 103 -2.75 -1.22 -9.47
N HIS A 104 -3.61 -0.30 -9.07
CA HIS A 104 -4.34 0.58 -9.98
C HIS A 104 -3.40 1.61 -10.61
N CYS A 105 -2.55 2.27 -9.82
CA CYS A 105 -1.55 3.21 -10.32
C CYS A 105 -0.61 2.55 -11.35
N LEU A 106 -0.02 1.40 -10.99
CA LEU A 106 0.89 0.65 -11.87
C LEU A 106 0.21 0.21 -13.18
N ARG A 107 -1.03 -0.28 -13.11
CA ARG A 107 -1.80 -0.66 -14.31
C ARG A 107 -2.13 0.54 -15.20
N ARG A 108 -2.48 1.68 -14.59
CA ARG A 108 -2.77 2.91 -15.32
C ARG A 108 -1.54 3.40 -16.11
N LEU A 109 -0.35 3.23 -15.54
CA LEU A 109 0.93 3.55 -16.18
C LEU A 109 1.47 2.43 -17.08
N ASN A 110 0.85 1.25 -17.07
CA ASN A 110 1.28 0.05 -17.78
C ASN A 110 2.75 -0.34 -17.48
N ILE A 111 3.12 -0.35 -16.19
CA ILE A 111 4.46 -0.71 -15.72
C ILE A 111 4.39 -1.78 -14.62
N GLU A 112 5.50 -2.48 -14.43
CA GLU A 112 5.70 -3.34 -13.27
C GLU A 112 6.16 -2.50 -12.07
N GLY A 113 5.76 -2.89 -10.87
CA GLY A 113 6.11 -2.18 -9.63
C GLY A 113 7.30 -2.79 -8.92
N GLN A 114 7.84 -2.03 -7.98
CA GLN A 114 8.86 -2.47 -7.04
C GLN A 114 8.27 -2.55 -5.63
N LEU A 115 8.54 -3.66 -4.94
CA LEU A 115 8.04 -3.93 -3.59
C LEU A 115 8.33 -2.75 -2.63
N ILE A 116 7.37 -2.44 -1.78
CA ILE A 116 7.51 -1.61 -0.59
C ILE A 116 6.69 -2.24 0.54
N LYS A 117 7.23 -2.31 1.74
CA LYS A 117 6.54 -2.79 2.94
C LYS A 117 6.03 -1.62 3.76
N PHE A 118 5.01 -1.87 4.57
CA PHE A 118 4.43 -0.86 5.45
C PHE A 118 5.44 -0.26 6.45
N ASN A 119 6.48 -1.01 6.80
CA ASN A 119 7.51 -0.64 7.77
C ASN A 119 8.83 -0.21 7.14
N ASP A 120 8.88 -0.03 5.81
CA ASP A 120 10.04 0.59 5.19
C ASP A 120 10.09 2.07 5.58
N LYS A 121 11.30 2.60 5.76
CA LYS A 121 11.52 4.01 6.09
C LYS A 121 11.42 4.87 4.83
N ILE A 122 10.84 6.05 4.99
CA ILE A 122 10.76 7.12 4.00
C ILE A 122 11.45 8.34 4.59
N VAL A 123 12.34 8.96 3.82
CA VAL A 123 12.94 10.25 4.16
C VAL A 123 11.98 11.35 3.76
N ILE A 124 11.70 12.30 4.65
CA ILE A 124 10.81 13.41 4.37
C ILE A 124 11.39 14.72 4.88
N ALA A 125 11.27 15.78 4.09
CA ALA A 125 11.55 17.13 4.53
C ALA A 125 10.47 17.60 5.53
N LYS A 126 10.89 18.16 6.66
CA LYS A 126 9.99 18.60 7.74
C LYS A 126 8.92 19.55 7.22
N ASN A 127 7.67 19.31 7.62
CA ASN A 127 6.48 20.07 7.22
C ASN A 127 6.16 20.07 5.71
N VAL A 128 6.84 19.29 4.87
CA VAL A 128 6.63 19.33 3.40
C VAL A 128 5.18 19.00 3.00
N LEU A 129 4.53 18.07 3.72
CA LEU A 129 3.15 17.67 3.43
C LEU A 129 2.10 18.75 3.77
N GLN A 130 2.51 19.86 4.39
CA GLN A 130 1.66 21.04 4.61
C GLN A 130 1.66 21.98 3.39
N GLN A 131 2.60 21.81 2.45
CA GLN A 131 2.67 22.60 1.23
C GLN A 131 1.65 22.13 0.21
N GLU A 132 1.23 23.02 -0.70
CA GLU A 132 0.33 22.65 -1.79
C GLU A 132 1.02 21.79 -2.84
N GLU A 133 2.32 22.00 -3.09
CA GLU A 133 3.08 21.19 -4.05
C GLU A 133 4.31 20.58 -3.40
N TYR A 134 4.57 19.31 -3.71
CA TYR A 134 5.73 18.57 -3.24
C TYR A 134 6.03 17.44 -4.23
N TYR A 135 7.24 16.91 -4.19
CA TYR A 135 7.62 15.77 -5.00
C TYR A 135 8.02 14.58 -4.14
N LEU A 136 7.94 13.40 -4.77
CA LEU A 136 8.51 12.17 -4.27
C LEU A 136 9.53 11.68 -5.27
N GLN A 137 10.70 11.25 -4.80
CA GLN A 137 11.72 10.62 -5.64
C GLN A 137 12.09 9.29 -5.04
N ARG A 138 12.13 8.23 -5.86
CA ARG A 138 12.59 6.92 -5.42
C ARG A 138 14.01 6.66 -5.91
N SER A 139 14.97 6.57 -4.99
CA SER A 139 16.37 6.29 -5.30
C SER A 139 16.68 4.80 -5.17
N SER A 140 17.56 4.30 -6.04
CA SER A 140 18.15 2.95 -5.90
C SER A 140 19.35 2.96 -4.95
N GLY A 141 19.80 1.78 -4.50
CA GLY A 141 21.01 1.64 -3.68
C GLY A 141 20.83 1.96 -2.19
N CYS A 142 19.60 1.88 -1.69
CA CYS A 142 19.26 2.08 -0.28
C CYS A 142 19.45 0.79 0.56
N ASP A 143 19.53 0.94 1.89
CA ASP A 143 19.65 -0.17 2.83
C ASP A 143 18.36 -1.03 2.86
N GLU A 144 18.43 -2.26 3.40
CA GLU A 144 17.32 -3.24 3.37
C GLU A 144 15.99 -2.77 4.02
N ASP A 145 16.04 -1.78 4.92
CA ASP A 145 14.88 -1.21 5.62
C ASP A 145 14.48 0.19 5.11
N ASP A 146 15.14 0.69 4.06
CA ASP A 146 14.87 1.97 3.43
C ASP A 146 14.10 1.74 2.12
N SER A 147 12.97 2.43 1.94
CA SER A 147 12.14 2.24 0.75
C SER A 147 12.77 2.87 -0.51
N GLY A 148 13.81 3.70 -0.33
CA GLY A 148 14.39 4.59 -1.32
C GLY A 148 13.56 5.85 -1.57
N TRP A 149 12.44 6.04 -0.86
CA TRP A 149 11.57 7.20 -1.10
C TRP A 149 12.06 8.40 -0.30
N TYR A 150 12.16 9.52 -1.00
CA TYR A 150 12.32 10.85 -0.45
C TYR A 150 11.08 11.69 -0.78
N ILE A 151 10.59 12.49 0.16
CA ILE A 151 9.52 13.48 -0.04
C ILE A 151 10.08 14.88 0.22
N GLY A 152 10.10 15.72 -0.81
CA GLY A 152 10.78 17.03 -0.79
C GLY A 152 9.92 18.18 -1.34
N PRO A 153 10.27 19.43 -0.99
CA PRO A 153 9.60 20.61 -1.52
C PRO A 153 10.02 20.84 -2.99
N ILE A 154 9.12 21.37 -3.81
CA ILE A 154 9.46 21.73 -5.21
C ILE A 154 10.51 22.85 -5.26
N ASN A 155 10.48 23.78 -4.31
CA ASN A 155 11.47 24.85 -4.22
C ASN A 155 12.62 24.48 -3.26
N GLU A 156 13.80 24.24 -3.82
CA GLU A 156 15.02 23.84 -3.10
C GLU A 156 15.52 24.91 -2.09
N GLU A 157 15.10 26.17 -2.22
CA GLU A 157 15.41 27.21 -1.23
C GLU A 157 14.80 26.92 0.15
N VAL A 158 13.80 26.03 0.20
CA VAL A 158 13.21 25.50 1.43
C VAL A 158 13.99 24.24 1.85
N SER A 159 15.31 24.35 2.00
CA SER A 159 16.13 23.29 2.60
C SER A 159 15.74 23.11 4.08
N GLY A 160 14.81 22.19 4.33
CA GLY A 160 14.32 21.83 5.65
C GLY A 160 15.15 20.75 6.34
N GLU A 161 15.03 20.68 7.66
CA GLU A 161 15.45 19.52 8.45
C GLU A 161 14.80 18.25 7.89
N LEU A 162 15.55 17.15 7.83
CA LEU A 162 15.05 15.86 7.36
C LEU A 162 14.62 15.00 8.55
N GLU A 163 13.54 14.24 8.36
CA GLU A 163 13.09 13.23 9.31
C GLU A 163 12.76 11.92 8.60
N PHE A 164 12.69 10.84 9.38
CA PHE A 164 12.25 9.53 8.90
C PHE A 164 10.85 9.24 9.41
N ILE A 165 10.02 8.74 8.52
CA ILE A 165 8.72 8.13 8.86
C ILE A 165 8.68 6.71 8.32
N TYR A 166 7.83 5.87 8.88
CA TYR A 166 7.47 4.60 8.26
C TYR A 166 6.42 4.82 7.18
N ALA A 167 6.45 4.01 6.13
CA ALA A 167 5.51 4.12 5.02
C ALA A 167 4.04 4.09 5.48
N TYR A 168 3.70 3.30 6.50
CA TYR A 168 2.33 3.26 7.06
C TYR A 168 1.85 4.57 7.65
N GLU A 169 2.73 5.47 8.08
CA GLU A 169 2.34 6.75 8.68
C GLU A 169 1.69 7.67 7.64
N LEU A 170 2.03 7.50 6.36
CA LEU A 170 1.37 8.20 5.25
C LEU A 170 -0.12 7.87 5.11
N LEU A 171 -0.58 6.70 5.61
CA LEU A 171 -2.02 6.37 5.65
C LEU A 171 -2.81 7.36 6.53
N LYS A 172 -2.16 8.01 7.50
CA LYS A 172 -2.78 9.01 8.37
C LYS A 172 -2.44 10.43 7.93
N MET A 173 -1.21 10.65 7.47
CA MET A 173 -0.71 11.98 7.11
C MET A 173 -1.22 12.45 5.74
N LYS A 174 -1.10 11.59 4.72
CA LYS A 174 -1.38 11.94 3.32
C LYS A 174 -1.70 10.67 2.49
N PRO A 175 -2.92 10.11 2.60
CA PRO A 175 -3.27 8.82 2.00
C PRO A 175 -3.11 8.78 0.48
N ALA A 176 -3.25 9.91 -0.21
CA ALA A 176 -3.10 10.02 -1.66
C ALA A 176 -1.73 9.54 -2.17
N ILE A 177 -0.68 9.62 -1.34
CA ILE A 177 0.67 9.19 -1.70
C ILE A 177 0.78 7.66 -1.83
N ILE A 178 -0.03 6.91 -1.08
CA ILE A 178 0.06 5.43 -1.00
C ILE A 178 0.03 4.77 -2.37
N GLN A 179 -0.77 5.31 -3.30
CA GLN A 179 -0.96 4.77 -4.64
C GLN A 179 0.35 4.69 -5.44
N VAL A 180 1.32 5.60 -5.20
CA VAL A 180 2.56 5.68 -5.98
C VAL A 180 3.74 4.96 -5.34
N LEU A 181 3.62 4.51 -4.09
CA LEU A 181 4.78 3.96 -3.37
C LEU A 181 5.35 2.66 -3.97
N ALA A 182 4.57 1.98 -4.80
CA ALA A 182 5.01 0.78 -5.53
C ALA A 182 5.70 1.09 -6.88
N LEU A 183 5.87 2.37 -7.26
CA LEU A 183 6.60 2.74 -8.48
C LEU A 183 8.07 2.26 -8.43
N PRO A 184 8.69 1.94 -9.57
CA PRO A 184 10.09 1.51 -9.62
C PRO A 184 11.08 2.54 -9.06
N TYR A 185 12.33 2.09 -8.86
CA TYR A 185 13.42 3.02 -8.58
C TYR A 185 13.67 3.97 -9.75
N ASN A 186 14.25 5.13 -9.42
CA ASN A 186 14.55 6.25 -10.30
C ASN A 186 13.31 6.91 -10.91
N TYR A 187 12.13 6.73 -10.30
CA TYR A 187 10.93 7.48 -10.64
C TYR A 187 10.78 8.71 -9.75
N LEU A 188 10.19 9.76 -10.30
CA LEU A 188 9.80 10.96 -9.58
C LEU A 188 8.30 11.23 -9.78
N VAL A 189 7.62 11.63 -8.72
CA VAL A 189 6.20 11.99 -8.75
C VAL A 189 6.03 13.39 -8.21
N VAL A 190 5.31 14.23 -8.94
CA VAL A 190 4.91 15.55 -8.45
C VAL A 190 3.45 15.51 -8.04
N PHE A 191 3.17 15.96 -6.82
CA PHE A 191 1.82 16.16 -6.32
C PHE A 191 1.48 17.64 -6.25
N GLU A 192 0.24 17.97 -6.60
CA GLU A 192 -0.42 19.21 -6.22
C GLU A 192 -1.64 18.82 -5.36
N LYS A 193 -1.59 19.20 -4.09
CA LYS A 193 -2.53 18.83 -3.03
C LYS A 193 -2.58 17.31 -2.83
N ASP A 194 -3.62 16.67 -3.34
CA ASP A 194 -3.86 15.21 -3.26
C ASP A 194 -3.91 14.56 -4.65
N GLU A 195 -3.59 15.31 -5.70
CA GLU A 195 -3.64 14.85 -7.09
C GLU A 195 -2.23 14.77 -7.68
N ILE A 196 -2.01 13.75 -8.51
CA ILE A 196 -0.74 13.56 -9.22
C ILE A 196 -0.71 14.54 -10.39
N LYS A 197 0.30 15.40 -10.40
CA LYS A 197 0.57 16.38 -11.45
C LYS A 197 1.45 15.80 -12.55
N ALA A 198 2.47 15.03 -12.17
CA ALA A 198 3.39 14.39 -13.10
C ALA A 198 3.97 13.11 -12.51
N VAL A 199 4.32 12.16 -13.38
CA VAL A 199 5.13 10.98 -13.04
C VAL A 199 6.25 10.89 -14.06
N LEU A 200 7.46 11.16 -13.63
CA LEU A 200 8.66 11.09 -14.44
C LEU A 200 9.30 9.71 -14.24
N ASN A 201 9.58 9.04 -15.35
CA ASN A 201 10.30 7.76 -15.34
C ASN A 201 11.82 7.96 -15.21
N GLU A 202 12.60 6.89 -15.29
CA GLU A 202 14.05 6.89 -15.17
C GLU A 202 14.81 7.70 -16.25
N CYS A 203 14.11 8.13 -17.30
CA CYS A 203 14.63 8.96 -18.39
C CYS A 203 14.12 10.41 -18.31
N ASP A 204 13.55 10.82 -17.17
CA ASP A 204 12.92 12.13 -16.94
C ASP A 204 11.75 12.44 -17.90
N VAL A 205 11.11 11.40 -18.45
CA VAL A 205 9.94 11.54 -19.32
C VAL A 205 8.68 11.48 -18.47
N ASP A 206 7.84 12.52 -18.55
CA ASP A 206 6.53 12.53 -17.90
C ASP A 206 5.54 11.59 -18.62
N ILE A 207 5.28 10.45 -17.98
CA ILE A 207 4.36 9.41 -18.46
C ILE A 207 2.93 9.60 -17.93
N TRP A 208 2.69 10.59 -17.07
CA TRP A 208 1.36 10.86 -16.53
C TRP A 208 0.51 11.69 -17.49
N SER A 209 1.07 12.76 -18.05
CA SER A 209 0.35 13.64 -18.99
C SER A 209 -0.01 12.96 -20.32
N GLU A 210 0.67 11.88 -20.69
CA GLU A 210 0.30 11.05 -21.85
C GLU A 210 -1.05 10.34 -21.68
N LEU A 211 -1.46 10.09 -20.43
CA LEU A 211 -2.72 9.44 -20.11
C LEU A 211 -3.92 10.38 -20.28
N GLU A 212 -3.72 11.68 -20.10
CA GLU A 212 -4.78 12.69 -20.27
C GLU A 212 -5.07 13.03 -21.74
N LYS A 213 -4.17 12.63 -22.65
CA LYS A 213 -4.31 12.86 -24.10
C LYS A 213 -5.05 11.73 -24.82
N LYS A 214 -5.39 10.64 -24.13
CA LYS A 214 -6.11 9.47 -24.67
C LYS A 214 -7.56 9.45 -24.21
#